data_AF-A0A9D8CW08-F1
#
_entry.id   AF-A0A9D8CW08-F1
#
_cell.length_a   1.000
_cell.length_b   1.000
_cell.length_c   1.000
_cell.angle_alpha   90.00
_cell.angle_beta   90.00
_cell.angle_gamma   90.00
#
_symmetry.space_group_name_H-M   'P 1'
#
loop_
_entity.id
_entity.type
_entity.pdbx_description
1 polymer ?
#
loop_
_entity_poly.entity_id
_entity_poly.type
_entity_poly.pdbx_seq_one_letter_code
_entity_poly.pdbx_strand_id
1 'polypeptide(L)'
;MATFGVLKVPSQPAAAQTTGQIDEQLAARCAQLIAYYDRFGVGRSLNSDGRRNHTRIGAEVSCNQGRYAEGIATMEKLLRDKKFTPPPPGPNEPEDED
;
A
#
# COMPACT_ATOMS: atom_id res chain seq x y z
N MET A 1 41.61 30.67 13.39
CA MET A 1 40.54 29.86 14.00
C MET A 1 39.24 30.22 13.30
N ALA A 2 38.72 29.32 12.46
CA ALA A 2 37.59 29.62 11.58
C ALA A 2 36.26 29.25 12.26
N THR A 3 35.36 30.21 12.30
CA THR A 3 33.98 30.15 12.77
C THR A 3 33.14 29.24 11.85
N PHE A 4 32.51 28.21 12.40
CA PHE A 4 31.54 27.41 11.66
C PHE A 4 30.17 28.08 11.72
N GLY A 5 29.79 28.72 10.61
CA GLY A 5 28.48 29.30 10.39
C GLY A 5 27.40 28.23 10.19
N VAL A 6 26.24 28.49 10.77
CA VAL A 6 25.01 27.69 10.67
C VAL A 6 24.53 27.71 9.22
N LEU A 7 24.68 26.60 8.48
CA LEU A 7 23.95 26.42 7.21
C LEU A 7 22.52 25.97 7.51
N LYS A 8 21.62 26.96 7.39
CA LYS A 8 20.18 26.85 7.19
C LYS A 8 19.87 25.78 6.12
N VAL A 9 19.34 24.63 6.54
CA VAL A 9 18.73 23.65 5.62
C VAL A 9 17.47 24.28 5.00
N PRO A 10 17.26 24.21 3.67
CA PRO A 10 16.04 24.70 3.07
C PRO A 10 14.87 23.77 3.45
N SER A 11 13.91 24.29 4.22
CA SER A 11 12.57 23.70 4.35
C SER A 11 11.93 23.69 2.96
N GLN A 12 11.86 22.52 2.35
CA GLN A 12 11.17 22.33 1.08
C GLN A 12 9.65 22.44 1.30
N PRO A 13 8.92 23.14 0.42
CA PRO A 13 7.47 23.24 0.52
C PRO A 13 6.85 21.88 0.15
N ALA A 14 6.26 21.22 1.15
CA ALA A 14 5.54 19.94 1.06
C ALA A 14 4.24 19.99 0.23
N ALA A 15 4.04 21.01 -0.61
CA ALA A 15 2.76 21.32 -1.24
C ALA A 15 2.65 20.89 -2.71
N ALA A 16 3.74 20.49 -3.37
CA ALA A 16 3.73 20.01 -4.77
C ALA A 16 4.09 18.53 -4.92
N GLN A 17 4.53 17.88 -3.83
CA GLN A 17 4.87 16.45 -3.80
C GLN A 17 3.66 15.57 -3.49
N THR A 18 2.55 16.19 -3.07
CA THR A 18 1.46 15.50 -2.39
C THR A 18 0.73 14.53 -3.32
N THR A 19 0.32 14.93 -4.53
CA THR A 19 -0.54 14.06 -5.36
C THR A 19 0.23 12.88 -5.96
N GLY A 20 1.43 13.11 -6.50
CA GLY A 20 2.25 12.05 -7.10
C GLY A 20 2.77 11.04 -6.06
N GLN A 21 3.14 11.51 -4.85
CA GLN A 21 3.56 10.61 -3.78
C GLN A 21 2.39 9.83 -3.18
N ILE A 22 1.20 10.44 -3.08
CA ILE A 22 -0.02 9.76 -2.63
C ILE A 22 -0.39 8.63 -3.61
N ASP A 23 -0.35 8.90 -4.92
CA ASP A 23 -0.66 7.89 -5.95
C ASP A 23 0.35 6.73 -5.95
N GLU A 24 1.64 7.02 -5.76
CA GLU A 24 2.68 6.00 -5.66
C GLU A 24 2.53 5.15 -4.38
N GLN A 25 2.20 5.78 -3.24
CA GLN A 25 1.90 5.07 -1.99
C GLN A 25 0.65 4.18 -2.12
N LEU A 26 -0.39 4.68 -2.79
CA LEU A 26 -1.62 3.94 -3.07
C LEU A 26 -1.37 2.76 -4.01
N ALA A 27 -0.56 2.96 -5.06
CA ALA A 27 -0.15 1.90 -5.98
C ALA A 27 0.67 0.82 -5.24
N ALA A 28 1.61 1.23 -4.40
CA ALA A 28 2.40 0.31 -3.56
C ALA A 28 1.51 -0.47 -2.60
N ARG A 29 0.51 0.18 -1.99
CA ARG A 29 -0.47 -0.46 -1.10
C ARG A 29 -1.30 -1.50 -1.84
N CYS A 30 -1.80 -1.16 -3.04
CA CYS A 30 -2.47 -2.09 -3.94
C CYS A 30 -1.62 -3.34 -4.20
N ALA A 31 -0.36 -3.15 -4.64
CA ALA A 31 0.56 -4.24 -4.96
C ALA A 31 0.86 -5.11 -3.73
N GLN A 32 1.05 -4.51 -2.55
CA GLN A 32 1.29 -5.21 -1.29
C GLN A 32 0.14 -6.16 -0.94
N LEU A 33 -1.10 -5.68 -0.98
CA LEU A 33 -2.29 -6.47 -0.64
C LEU A 33 -2.50 -7.61 -1.64
N ILE A 34 -2.30 -7.33 -2.93
CA ILE A 34 -2.40 -8.31 -4.00
C ILE A 34 -1.34 -9.42 -3.84
N ALA A 35 -0.08 -9.05 -3.65
CA ALA A 35 1.01 -10.01 -3.47
C ALA A 35 0.82 -10.88 -2.22
N TYR A 36 0.32 -10.27 -1.13
CA TYR A 36 -0.03 -11.01 0.09
C TYR A 36 -1.13 -12.03 -0.18
N TYR A 37 -2.21 -11.63 -0.86
CA TYR A 37 -3.27 -12.56 -1.24
C TYR A 37 -2.77 -13.66 -2.19
N ASP A 38 -1.91 -13.36 -3.15
CA ASP A 38 -1.38 -14.36 -4.07
C ASP A 38 -0.51 -15.40 -3.37
N ARG A 39 0.26 -14.98 -2.36
CA ARG A 39 1.12 -15.86 -1.58
C ARG A 39 0.34 -16.78 -0.63
N PHE A 40 -0.69 -16.26 0.04
CA PHE A 40 -1.38 -16.99 1.11
C PHE A 40 -2.80 -17.43 0.75
N GLY A 41 -3.36 -16.91 -0.33
CA GLY A 41 -4.68 -17.22 -0.85
C GLY A 41 -4.77 -18.55 -1.60
N VAL A 42 -3.65 -19.26 -1.77
CA VAL A 42 -3.63 -20.64 -2.28
C VAL A 42 -3.81 -21.60 -1.10
N GLY A 43 -4.84 -22.44 -1.12
CA GLY A 43 -4.98 -23.58 -0.20
C GLY A 43 -5.74 -23.35 1.11
N ARG A 44 -6.27 -22.15 1.40
CA ARG A 44 -7.06 -21.90 2.64
C ARG A 44 -8.56 -22.20 2.54
N SER A 45 -9.10 -22.43 1.34
CA SER A 45 -10.50 -22.81 1.17
C SER A 45 -10.67 -23.78 -0.01
N LEU A 46 -11.69 -24.65 0.03
CA LEU A 46 -12.07 -25.52 -1.10
C LEU A 46 -12.26 -24.74 -2.43
N ASN A 47 -12.50 -23.42 -2.32
CA ASN A 47 -12.70 -22.47 -3.43
C ASN A 47 -11.63 -21.35 -3.39
N SER A 48 -10.40 -21.67 -2.97
CA SER A 48 -9.30 -20.71 -2.98
C SER A 48 -8.63 -20.72 -4.35
N ASP A 49 -9.17 -19.91 -5.25
CA ASP A 49 -8.62 -19.70 -6.59
C ASP A 49 -7.27 -18.95 -6.57
N GLY A 50 -6.86 -18.39 -5.41
CA GLY A 50 -5.61 -17.63 -5.27
C GLY A 50 -5.48 -16.57 -6.36
N ARG A 51 -4.44 -16.68 -7.20
CA ARG A 51 -4.21 -15.80 -8.36
C ARG A 51 -5.37 -15.77 -9.38
N ARG A 52 -6.19 -16.83 -9.44
CA ARG A 52 -7.37 -16.93 -10.31
C ARG A 52 -8.65 -16.36 -9.67
N ASN A 53 -8.57 -15.86 -8.44
CA ASN A 53 -9.73 -15.28 -7.79
C ASN A 53 -10.18 -14.01 -8.53
N HIS A 54 -11.41 -14.02 -9.05
CA HIS A 54 -11.97 -12.91 -9.82
C HIS A 54 -12.02 -11.59 -9.04
N THR A 55 -12.18 -11.62 -7.71
CA THR A 55 -12.16 -10.40 -6.87
C THR A 55 -10.75 -9.81 -6.81
N ARG A 56 -9.73 -10.66 -6.65
CA ARG A 56 -8.32 -10.22 -6.70
C ARG A 56 -7.92 -9.69 -8.08
N ILE A 57 -8.40 -10.31 -9.16
CA ILE A 57 -8.17 -9.83 -10.53
C ILE A 57 -8.85 -8.47 -10.73
N GLY A 58 -10.10 -8.32 -10.30
CA GLY A 58 -10.83 -7.05 -10.39
C GLY A 58 -10.14 -5.92 -9.62
N ALA A 59 -9.61 -6.21 -8.43
CA ALA A 59 -8.86 -5.23 -7.65
C ALA A 59 -7.57 -4.78 -8.35
N GLU A 60 -6.81 -5.71 -8.95
CA GLU A 60 -5.62 -5.36 -9.75
C GLU A 60 -5.98 -4.45 -10.93
N VAL A 61 -7.08 -4.74 -11.63
CA VAL A 61 -7.57 -3.87 -12.71
C VAL A 61 -7.91 -2.48 -12.19
N SER A 62 -8.63 -2.36 -11.06
CA SER A 62 -8.93 -1.05 -10.46
C SER A 62 -7.67 -0.28 -10.07
N CYS A 63 -6.67 -0.96 -9.49
CA CYS A 63 -5.38 -0.36 -9.19
C CYS A 63 -4.67 0.13 -10.46
N ASN A 64 -4.65 -0.67 -11.53
CA ASN A 64 -4.01 -0.30 -12.80
C ASN A 64 -4.75 0.84 -13.54
N GLN A 65 -6.03 1.07 -13.25
CA GLN A 65 -6.82 2.17 -13.79
C GLN A 65 -6.67 3.47 -12.98
N GLY A 66 -5.82 3.51 -11.95
CA GLY A 66 -5.69 4.65 -11.03
C GLY A 66 -6.83 4.77 -10.02
N ARG A 67 -7.76 3.80 -9.98
CA ARG A 67 -8.83 3.70 -8.98
C ARG A 67 -8.32 2.99 -7.72
N TYR A 68 -7.23 3.49 -7.16
CA TYR A 68 -6.52 2.81 -6.08
C TYR A 68 -7.38 2.63 -4.82
N ALA A 69 -8.16 3.64 -4.43
CA ALA A 69 -9.03 3.55 -3.26
C ALA A 69 -10.00 2.37 -3.33
N GLU A 70 -10.55 2.10 -4.52
CA GLU A 70 -11.47 0.99 -4.74
C GLU A 70 -10.75 -0.36 -4.79
N GLY A 71 -9.60 -0.43 -5.47
CA GLY A 71 -8.76 -1.63 -5.50
C GLY A 71 -8.31 -2.05 -4.09
N ILE A 72 -7.85 -1.10 -3.29
CA ILE A 72 -7.44 -1.32 -1.89
C ILE A 72 -8.63 -1.78 -1.06
N ALA A 73 -9.77 -1.07 -1.11
CA ALA A 73 -10.96 -1.46 -0.35
C ALA A 73 -11.47 -2.86 -0.71
N THR A 74 -11.41 -3.22 -2.00
CA THR A 74 -11.77 -4.55 -2.50
C THR A 74 -10.83 -5.62 -1.96
N MET A 75 -9.51 -5.38 -1.99
CA MET A 75 -8.53 -6.31 -1.44
C MET A 75 -8.64 -6.45 0.08
N GLU A 76 -8.82 -5.36 0.81
CA GLU A 76 -8.98 -5.41 2.26
C GLU A 76 -10.25 -6.14 2.66
N LYS A 77 -11.37 -5.93 1.93
CA LYS A 77 -12.60 -6.69 2.12
C LYS A 77 -12.36 -8.18 1.86
N LEU A 78 -11.73 -8.54 0.73
CA LEU A 78 -11.43 -9.93 0.38
C LEU A 78 -10.58 -10.62 1.46
N LEU A 79 -9.56 -9.92 1.98
CA LEU A 79 -8.71 -10.42 3.05
C LEU A 79 -9.51 -10.64 4.34
N ARG A 80 -10.35 -9.68 4.75
CA ARG A 80 -11.23 -9.83 5.93
C ARG A 80 -12.23 -10.99 5.77
N ASP A 81 -12.85 -11.12 4.60
CA ASP A 81 -13.83 -12.17 4.31
C ASP A 81 -13.19 -13.56 4.39
N LYS A 82 -11.95 -13.68 3.90
CA LYS A 82 -11.14 -14.90 3.98
C LYS A 82 -10.39 -15.05 5.31
N LYS A 83 -10.67 -14.20 6.30
CA LYS A 83 -10.05 -14.20 7.65
C LYS A 83 -8.52 -14.08 7.62
N PHE A 84 -7.97 -13.43 6.61
CA PHE A 84 -6.59 -12.97 6.63
C PHE A 84 -6.50 -11.67 7.44
N THR A 85 -5.48 -11.56 8.28
CA THR A 85 -5.05 -10.26 8.79
C THR A 85 -4.35 -9.52 7.65
N PRO A 86 -4.90 -8.39 7.15
CA PRO A 86 -4.23 -7.61 6.13
C PRO A 86 -2.93 -7.04 6.73
N PRO A 87 -1.82 -7.06 5.97
CA PRO A 87 -0.58 -6.45 6.46
C PRO A 87 -0.80 -4.94 6.69
N PRO A 88 -0.14 -4.34 7.70
CA PRO A 88 -0.19 -2.90 7.89
C PRO A 88 0.28 -2.18 6.61
N PRO A 89 -0.26 -0.98 6.32
CA PRO A 89 0.29 -0.15 5.25
C PRO A 89 1.79 0.05 5.51
N GLY A 90 2.63 -0.16 4.48
CA GLY A 90 4.08 0.06 4.56
C GLY A 90 4.41 1.48 5.07
N PRO A 91 5.63 1.69 5.60
CA PRO A 91 5.87 2.55 6.76
C PRO A 91 5.55 4.02 6.47
N ASN A 92 4.60 4.53 7.24
CA ASN A 92 4.67 5.89 7.77
C ASN A 92 4.56 5.75 9.31
N GLU A 93 5.49 5.02 9.91
CA GLU A 93 5.78 5.12 11.33
C GLU A 93 7.06 5.97 11.43
N PRO A 94 7.00 7.26 11.82
CA PRO A 94 8.07 7.75 12.66
C PRO A 94 8.07 6.88 13.91
N GLU A 95 9.21 6.26 14.16
CA GLU A 95 9.51 5.46 15.33
C GLU A 95 9.05 6.22 16.58
N ASP A 96 8.03 5.70 17.28
CA ASP A 96 7.72 6.14 18.64
C ASP A 96 8.89 5.66 19.55
N GLU A 97 9.95 6.48 19.62
CA GLU A 97 10.98 6.45 20.66
C GLU A 97 10.39 6.98 21.98
N ASP A 98 10.15 6.12 22.97
CA ASP A 98 10.05 6.48 24.41
C ASP A 98 10.49 5.32 25.33
#